data_AF-A0A1Q9YJB5-F1
#
_entry.id   AF-A0A1Q9YJB5-F1
#
_cell.length_a   1.000
_cell.length_b   1.000
_cell.length_c   1.000
_cell.angle_alpha   90.00
_cell.angle_beta   90.00
_cell.angle_gamma   90.00
#
_symmetry.space_group_name_H-M   'P 1'
#
loop_
_entity.id
_entity.type
_entity.pdbx_description
1 polymer ?
#
loop_
_entity_poly.entity_id
_entity_poly.type
_entity_poly.pdbx_seq_one_letter_code
_entity_poly.pdbx_strand_id
1 'polypeptide(L)' 'MIRVTYETKPILMTLCGWGLDREDAIQFLKDVRYDDYNGFGRHFVTELIEELSEITDSDYRKLAKFLY' A
#
# COMPACT_ATOMS: atom_id res chain seq x y z
N MET A 1 -6.67 3.91 -10.81
CA MET A 1 -6.95 2.50 -10.47
C MET A 1 -5.63 1.92 -10.01
N ILE A 2 -5.52 1.50 -8.74
CA ILE A 2 -4.27 0.97 -8.17
C ILE A 2 -3.80 -0.24 -8.99
N ARG A 3 -2.55 -0.25 -9.41
CA ARG A 3 -1.96 -1.37 -10.14
C ARG A 3 -1.48 -2.39 -9.11
N VAL A 4 -2.33 -3.36 -8.82
CA VAL A 4 -1.97 -4.50 -7.96
C VAL A 4 -1.02 -5.42 -8.73
N THR A 5 0.28 -5.35 -8.44
CA THR A 5 1.31 -6.23 -9.00
C THR A 5 1.59 -7.40 -8.06
N TYR A 6 2.43 -8.35 -8.50
CA TYR A 6 2.86 -9.46 -7.66
C TYR A 6 3.61 -8.98 -6.40
N GLU A 7 4.32 -7.86 -6.52
CA GLU A 7 5.15 -7.24 -5.49
C GLU A 7 4.32 -6.37 -4.52
N THR A 8 3.35 -5.60 -5.02
CA THR A 8 2.53 -4.70 -4.18
C THR A 8 1.37 -5.41 -3.49
N LYS A 9 0.87 -6.52 -4.07
CA LYS A 9 -0.23 -7.31 -3.50
C LYS A 9 0.00 -7.77 -2.05
N PRO A 10 1.13 -8.42 -1.68
CA PRO A 10 1.34 -8.88 -0.30
C PRO A 10 1.42 -7.73 0.70
N ILE A 11 1.97 -6.59 0.28
CA ILE A 11 2.02 -5.36 1.10
C ILE A 11 0.60 -4.86 1.35
N LEU A 12 -0.20 -4.70 0.28
CA LEU A 12 -1.60 -4.28 0.39
C LEU A 12 -2.45 -5.23 1.23
N MET A 13 -2.29 -6.55 1.05
CA MET A 13 -2.98 -7.56 1.86
C MET A 13 -2.65 -7.43 3.35
N THR A 14 -1.39 -7.10 3.67
CA THR A 14 -0.94 -6.90 5.05
C THR A 14 -1.56 -5.64 5.65
N LEU A 15 -1.49 -4.51 4.94
CA LEU A 15 -2.08 -3.24 5.38
C LEU A 15 -3.59 -3.36 5.60
N CYS A 16 -4.29 -3.96 4.63
CA CYS A 16 -5.73 -4.22 4.73
C CYS A 16 -6.06 -5.25 5.83
N GLY A 17 -5.23 -6.28 6.02
CA GLY A 17 -5.41 -7.29 7.06
C GLY A 17 -5.25 -6.73 8.48
N TRP A 18 -4.46 -5.67 8.64
CA TRP A 18 -4.36 -4.92 9.89
C TRP A 18 -5.51 -3.93 10.10
N GLY A 19 -6.39 -3.77 9.11
CA GLY A 19 -7.52 -2.85 9.19
C GLY A 19 -7.12 -1.37 9.14
N LEU A 20 -5.92 -1.07 8.64
CA LEU A 20 -5.49 0.31 8.43
C LEU A 20 -6.40 0.97 7.40
N ASP A 21 -6.77 2.23 7.64
CA ASP A 21 -7.38 3.04 6.58
C ASP A 21 -6.32 3.53 5.59
N ARG A 22 -6.76 4.25 4.55
CA ARG A 22 -5.87 4.68 3.47
C ARG A 22 -4.77 5.61 4.00
N GLU A 23 -5.10 6.52 4.91
CA GLU A 23 -4.12 7.49 5.43
C GLU A 23 -3.13 6.82 6.37
N ASP A 24 -3.62 5.94 7.24
CA ASP A 24 -2.79 5.12 8.12
C ASP A 24 -1.87 4.19 7.33
N ALA A 25 -2.37 3.59 6.24
CA ALA A 25 -1.57 2.76 5.34
C ALA A 25 -0.45 3.56 4.67
N ILE A 26 -0.74 4.78 4.20
CA ILE A 26 0.27 5.69 3.62
C ILE A 26 1.30 6.08 4.68
N GLN A 27 0.87 6.42 5.89
CA GLN A 27 1.80 6.78 6.96
C GLN A 27 2.67 5.60 7.38
N PHE A 28 2.09 4.41 7.52
CA PHE A 28 2.86 3.21 7.79
C PHE A 28 3.94 2.98 6.73
N LEU A 29 3.60 3.09 5.44
CA LEU A 29 4.57 2.92 4.35
C LEU A 29 5.69 3.99 4.36
N LYS A 30 5.40 5.20 4.86
CA LYS A 30 6.39 6.27 5.06
C LYS A 30 7.27 6.04 6.30
N ASP A 31 6.68 5.50 7.36
CA ASP A 31 7.31 5.28 8.66
C ASP A 31 8.18 4.02 8.70
N VAL A 32 7.84 2.99 7.92
CA VAL A 32 8.73 1.85 7.71
C VAL A 32 10.01 2.39 7.11
N ARG A 33 11.08 2.34 7.91
CA ARG A 33 12.37 2.94 7.56
C ARG A 33 12.82 2.37 6.22
N TYR A 34 12.89 3.27 5.25
CA TYR A 34 13.41 3.14 3.89
C TYR A 34 14.74 2.37 3.71
N ASP A 35 15.40 1.95 4.81
CA ASP A 35 16.63 1.15 4.86
C ASP A 35 16.39 -0.37 4.99
N ASP A 36 15.19 -0.83 5.43
CA ASP A 36 14.87 -2.27 5.50
C ASP A 36 14.44 -2.85 4.15
N TYR A 37 14.10 -1.99 3.19
CA TYR A 37 13.84 -2.41 1.81
C TYR A 37 15.14 -2.37 1.01
N ASN A 38 15.59 -3.53 0.52
CA ASN A 38 16.57 -3.59 -0.58
C ASN A 38 16.12 -2.62 -1.69
N GLY A 39 17.04 -1.97 -2.42
CA GLY A 39 16.71 -0.88 -3.36
C GLY A 39 15.57 -1.17 -4.36
N PHE A 40 15.32 -2.45 -4.66
CA PHE A 40 14.16 -2.93 -5.42
C PHE A 40 12.83 -2.71 -4.68
N GLY A 41 12.73 -3.05 -3.39
CA GLY A 41 11.52 -2.85 -2.56
C GLY A 41 11.19 -1.38 -2.30
N ARG A 42 12.20 -0.49 -2.25
CA ARG A 42 12.01 0.96 -2.09
C ARG A 42 11.19 1.56 -3.23
N HIS A 43 11.45 1.13 -4.47
CA HIS A 43 10.74 1.63 -5.65
C HIS A 43 9.25 1.32 -5.60
N PHE A 44 8.88 0.08 -5.28
CA PHE A 44 7.47 -0.33 -5.18
C PHE A 44 6.74 0.37 -4.03
N VAL A 45 7.39 0.61 -2.90
CA VAL A 45 6.77 1.34 -1.78
C VAL A 45 6.47 2.78 -2.16
N THR A 46 7.40 3.46 -2.85
CA THR A 46 7.17 4.83 -3.33
C THR A 46 6.03 4.88 -4.35
N GLU A 47 6.02 4.00 -5.35
CA GLU A 47 4.91 3.93 -6.33
C GLU A 47 3.58 3.64 -5.62
N LEU A 48 3.58 2.74 -4.63
CA LEU A 48 2.37 2.39 -3.88
C LEU A 48 1.86 3.57 -3.06
N ILE A 49 2.73 4.37 -2.45
CA ILE A 49 2.35 5.59 -1.72
C ILE A 49 1.70 6.60 -2.69
N GLU A 50 2.27 6.80 -3.87
CA GLU A 50 1.72 7.70 -4.90
C GLU A 50 0.34 7.22 -5.34
N GLU A 51 0.19 5.94 -5.69
CA GLU A 51 -1.10 5.38 -6.11
C GLU A 51 -2.16 5.43 -5.00
N LEU A 52 -1.78 5.17 -3.74
CA LEU A 52 -2.69 5.31 -2.58
C LEU A 52 -3.08 6.77 -2.33
N SER A 53 -2.20 7.73 -2.65
CA SER A 53 -2.47 9.16 -2.51
C SER A 53 -3.46 9.68 -3.56
N GLU A 54 -3.52 9.03 -4.73
CA GLU A 54 -4.43 9.40 -5.83
C GLU A 54 -5.85 8.84 -5.70
N ILE A 55 -6.06 7.84 -4.83
CA ILE A 55 -7.37 7.22 -4.65
C ILE A 55 -8.10 7.71 -3.40
N THR A 56 -9.42 7.50 -3.38
CA THR A 56 -10.25 7.82 -2.20
C THR A 56 -10.27 6.67 -1.19
N ASP A 57 -10.67 6.94 0.05
CA ASP A 57 -10.89 5.90 1.06
C ASP A 57 -11.93 4.86 0.64
N SER A 58 -12.93 5.29 -0.15
CA SER A 58 -13.94 4.39 -0.70
C SER A 58 -13.33 3.38 -1.66
N ASP A 59 -12.40 3.85 -2.51
CA ASP A 59 -11.68 2.98 -3.44
C ASP A 59 -10.70 2.06 -2.70
N TYR A 60 -10.04 2.56 -1.65
CA TYR A 60 -9.20 1.74 -0.79
C TYR A 60 -9.99 0.63 -0.10
N ARG A 61 -11.21 0.92 0.40
CA ARG A 61 -12.09 -0.10 0.98
C ARG A 61 -12.56 -1.14 -0.04
N LYS A 62 -12.81 -0.74 -1.29
CA LYS A 62 -13.12 -1.68 -2.38
C LYS A 62 -11.92 -2.56 -2.70
N LEU A 63 -10.72 -1.98 -2.72
CA LEU A 63 -9.47 -2.72 -2.89
C LEU A 63 -9.27 -3.75 -1.76
N ALA A 64 -9.47 -3.35 -0.51
CA ALA A 64 -9.38 -4.25 0.65
C ALA A 64 -10.33 -5.45 0.53
N LYS A 65 -11.57 -5.22 0.07
CA LYS A 65 -12.56 -6.28 -0.22
C LYS A 65 -12.24 -7.14 -1.43
N PHE A 66 -11.44 -6.65 -2.37
CA PHE A 66 -11.02 -7.43 -3.53
C PHE A 66 -9.86 -8.38 -3.17
N LEU A 67 -9.06 -8.00 -2.17
CA LEU A 67 -7.90 -8.77 -1.73
C LEU A 67 -8.24 -9.93 -0.77
N TYR A 68 -9.47 -9.97 -0.21
CA TYR A 68 -10.00 -10.99 0.71
C TYR A 68 -11.37 -11.48 0.26
#